data_AF-A0A660S3V9-F1
#
_entry.id   AF-A0A660S3V9-F1
#
_cell.length_a   1.000
_cell.length_b   1.000
_cell.length_c   1.000
_cell.angle_alpha   90.00
_cell.angle_beta   90.00
_cell.angle_gamma   90.00
#
_symmetry.space_group_name_H-M   'P 1'
#
loop_
_entity.id
_entity.type
_entity.pdbx_description
1 polymer ?
#
loop_
_entity_poly.entity_id
_entity_poly.type
_entity_poly.pdbx_seq_one_letter_code
_entity_poly.pdbx_strand_id
1 'polypeptide(L)' 'MSKGKFGYYDPENPMKDRITDIGPPHHWQMFPPIIRRNYGKWLYHEILEPGVLMHVSET' A
#
# COMPACT_ATOMS: atom_id res chain seq x y z
N MET A 1 5.01 -23.35 -21.90
CA MET A 1 4.23 -22.38 -21.11
C MET A 1 5.19 -21.53 -20.31
N SER A 2 5.14 -20.19 -20.42
CA SER A 2 6.08 -19.31 -19.71
C SER A 2 5.81 -19.35 -18.20
N LYS A 3 6.86 -19.47 -17.38
CA LYS A 3 6.73 -19.34 -15.92
C LYS A 3 6.26 -17.92 -15.57
N GLY A 4 5.32 -17.80 -14.62
CA GLY A 4 4.96 -16.50 -14.02
C GLY A 4 6.12 -15.89 -13.22
N LYS A 5 5.95 -14.66 -12.73
CA LYS A 5 6.98 -13.87 -12.00
C LYS A 5 7.68 -14.64 -10.87
N PHE A 6 7.02 -15.64 -10.28
CA PHE A 6 7.50 -16.40 -9.12
C PHE A 6 7.45 -17.92 -9.33
N GLY A 7 7.38 -18.40 -10.58
CA GLY A 7 7.28 -19.83 -10.87
C GLY A 7 5.92 -20.45 -10.51
N TYR A 8 5.85 -21.77 -10.55
CA TYR A 8 4.69 -22.59 -10.15
C TYR A 8 5.13 -23.56 -9.05
N TYR A 9 4.20 -23.94 -8.17
CA TYR A 9 4.47 -24.90 -7.10
C TYR A 9 4.86 -26.28 -7.65
N ASP A 10 5.94 -26.85 -7.11
CA ASP A 10 6.49 -28.17 -7.44
C ASP A 10 6.40 -29.08 -6.20
N PRO A 11 5.56 -30.14 -6.20
CA PRO A 11 5.38 -31.00 -5.04
C PRO A 11 6.60 -31.87 -4.73
N GLU A 12 7.44 -32.18 -5.73
CA GLU A 12 8.68 -32.93 -5.52
C GLU A 12 9.77 -32.04 -4.91
N ASN A 13 9.72 -30.73 -5.17
CA ASN A 13 10.66 -29.74 -4.67
C ASN A 13 9.93 -28.57 -3.95
N PRO A 14 9.30 -28.80 -2.78
CA PRO A 14 8.39 -27.84 -2.13
C PRO A 14 9.07 -26.57 -1.58
N MET A 15 10.39 -26.50 -1.63
CA MET A 15 11.19 -25.33 -1.24
C MET A 15 11.57 -24.45 -2.44
N LYS A 16 11.49 -25.01 -3.65
CA LYS A 16 11.83 -24.30 -4.89
C LYS A 16 10.82 -23.18 -5.11
N ASP A 17 11.33 -21.99 -5.44
CA ASP A 17 10.54 -20.78 -5.69
C ASP A 17 9.62 -20.35 -4.51
N ARG A 18 9.87 -20.82 -3.28
CA ARG A 18 9.13 -20.42 -2.09
C ARG A 18 9.47 -18.98 -1.71
N ILE A 19 8.44 -18.17 -1.46
CA ILE A 19 8.58 -16.82 -0.89
C ILE A 19 7.98 -16.83 0.51
N THR A 20 8.77 -16.52 1.52
CA THR A 20 8.34 -16.38 2.92
C THR A 20 8.70 -15.00 3.47
N ASP A 21 8.14 -14.67 4.63
CA ASP A 21 8.53 -13.49 5.41
C ASP A 21 8.36 -12.16 4.66
N ILE A 22 7.42 -12.11 3.72
CA ILE A 22 7.19 -10.95 2.83
C ILE A 22 6.67 -9.71 3.53
N GLY A 23 6.10 -9.86 4.73
CA GLY A 23 5.39 -8.79 5.42
C GLY A 23 4.18 -8.24 4.65
N PRO A 24 3.55 -7.18 5.16
CA PRO A 24 2.47 -6.48 4.47
C PRO A 24 3.02 -5.57 3.35
N PRO A 25 2.20 -5.24 2.33
CA PRO A 25 2.54 -4.20 1.38
C PRO A 25 2.81 -2.87 2.09
N HIS A 26 3.80 -2.13 1.59
CA HIS A 26 4.07 -0.79 2.12
C HIS A 26 2.87 0.12 1.84
N HIS A 27 2.29 0.73 2.89
CA HIS A 27 1.02 1.48 2.82
C HIS A 27 1.01 2.60 1.78
N TRP A 28 2.19 3.14 1.46
CA TRP A 28 2.39 4.17 0.43
C TRP A 28 1.96 3.76 -0.98
N GLN A 29 1.86 2.45 -1.25
CA GLN A 29 1.34 1.90 -2.50
C GLN A 29 -0.17 2.13 -2.65
N MET A 30 -0.88 2.32 -1.53
CA MET A 30 -2.34 2.47 -1.48
C MET A 30 -2.77 3.92 -1.22
N PHE A 31 -1.82 4.82 -0.94
CA PHE A 31 -2.15 6.22 -0.67
C PHE A 31 -2.70 6.93 -1.91
N PRO A 32 -3.84 7.63 -1.78
CA PRO A 32 -4.29 8.56 -2.81
C PRO A 32 -3.20 9.60 -3.10
N PRO A 33 -3.08 10.09 -4.35
CA PRO A 33 -2.04 11.04 -4.72
C PRO A 33 -1.98 12.29 -3.84
N ILE A 34 -3.13 12.80 -3.37
CA ILE A 34 -3.20 13.97 -2.48
C ILE A 34 -2.60 13.71 -1.10
N ILE A 35 -2.85 12.52 -0.53
CA ILE A 35 -2.29 12.14 0.78
C ILE A 35 -0.77 12.00 0.67
N ARG A 36 -0.28 11.39 -0.40
CA ARG A 36 1.16 11.21 -0.63
C ARG A 36 1.88 12.55 -0.83
N ARG A 37 1.28 13.49 -1.57
CA ARG A 37 1.87 14.82 -1.82
C ARG A 37 1.98 15.64 -0.53
N ASN A 38 0.99 15.51 0.35
CA ASN A 38 0.80 16.36 1.51
C ASN A 38 1.26 15.69 2.82
N TYR A 39 1.80 14.47 2.76
CA TYR A 39 2.17 13.69 3.94
C TYR A 39 3.15 14.46 4.85
N GLY A 40 2.78 14.63 6.11
CA GLY A 40 3.57 15.37 7.10
C GLY A 40 3.45 16.90 7.03
N LYS A 41 2.59 17.44 6.15
CA LYS A 41 2.41 18.89 5.94
C LYS A 41 0.97 19.36 6.18
N TRP A 42 0.27 18.75 7.13
CA TRP A 42 -1.12 19.10 7.45
C TRP A 42 -1.17 20.29 8.41
N LEU A 43 -1.99 21.29 8.11
CA LEU A 43 -2.15 22.50 8.92
C LEU A 43 -3.27 22.33 9.94
N TYR A 44 -4.48 22.02 9.46
CA TYR A 44 -5.67 21.90 10.29
C TYR A 44 -6.70 20.97 9.64
N HIS A 45 -7.75 20.66 10.40
CA HIS A 45 -8.90 19.91 9.92
C HIS A 45 -10.20 20.60 10.32
N GLU A 46 -11.24 20.37 9.53
CA GLU A 46 -12.60 20.85 9.78
C GLU A 46 -13.58 19.67 9.66
N ILE A 47 -14.61 19.68 10.52
CA ILE A 47 -15.75 18.76 10.44
C ILE A 47 -16.86 19.51 9.71
N LEU A 48 -17.14 19.13 8.47
CA LEU A 48 -18.14 19.84 7.64
C LEU A 48 -19.56 19.39 7.99
N GLU A 49 -19.73 18.08 8.22
CA GLU A 49 -20.99 17.44 8.59
C GLU A 49 -20.70 16.06 9.24
N PRO A 50 -21.68 15.40 9.88
CA PRO A 50 -21.47 14.10 10.51
C PRO A 50 -20.90 13.05 9.54
N GLY A 51 -19.66 12.62 9.78
CA GLY A 51 -18.97 11.62 8.96
C GLY A 51 -18.09 12.19 7.85
N VAL A 52 -18.02 13.52 7.67
CA VAL A 52 -17.21 14.17 6.64
C VAL A 52 -16.17 15.10 7.27
N LEU A 53 -14.91 14.89 6.89
CA LEU A 53 -13.76 15.63 7.39
C LEU A 53 -12.99 16.25 6.22
N MET A 54 -12.53 17.48 6.39
CA MET A 54 -11.62 18.15 5.46
C MET A 54 -10.28 18.38 6.15
N HIS A 55 -9.19 17.96 5.52
CA HIS A 55 -7.83 18.25 5.98
C HIS A 55 -7.19 19.24 5.02
N VAL A 56 -6.60 20.30 5.56
CA VAL A 56 -5.92 21.35 4.78
C VAL A 56 -4.42 21.24 4.98
N SER A 57 -3.66 21.38 3.90
CA SER A 57 -2.20 21.28 3.88
C SER A 57 -1.56 22.60 3.46
N GLU A 58 -0.28 22.76 3.76
CA GLU A 58 0.54 23.88 3.30
C GLU A 58 0.77 23.90 1.78
N THR A 59 0.65 22.74 1.12
CA THR A 59 0.98 22.51 -0.30
C THR A 59 -0.20 22.47 -1.24
#